data_AF-A0A4Q1R987-F1
#
_entry.id   AF-A0A4Q1R987-F1
#
_cell.length_a   1.000
_cell.length_b   1.000
_cell.length_c   1.000
_cell.angle_alpha   90.00
_cell.angle_beta   90.00
_cell.angle_gamma   90.00
#
_symmetry.space_group_name_H-M   'P 1'
#
loop_
_entity.id
_entity.type
_entity.pdbx_description
1 polymer ?
#
loop_
_entity_poly.entity_id
_entity_poly.type
_entity_poly.pdbx_seq_one_letter_code
_entity_poly.pdbx_strand_id
1 'polypeptide(L)'
;MDRHTIMLDPQDTQTPIDVVTIQATIERALGASRGQLQVSTLVDLQTQLRIHIALLREPARKAADQMWHGGTKWHRHITRLDGVERQAEQEMSPLPFGALIEVQLMARDCQWLLDGYKENWR
;
A
#
# COMPACT_ATOMS: atom_id res chain seq x y z
N MET A 1 18.59 39.60 26.57
CA MET A 1 18.08 39.21 25.24
C MET A 1 18.26 37.71 25.19
N ASP A 2 17.27 36.95 25.67
CA ASP A 2 17.37 35.49 25.77
C ASP A 2 16.15 34.88 25.08
N ARG A 3 16.27 34.72 23.76
CA ARG A 3 15.33 33.93 22.95
C ARG A 3 15.78 32.47 23.02
N HIS A 4 15.39 31.77 24.09
CA HIS A 4 15.30 30.31 24.02
C HIS A 4 14.02 29.97 23.24
N THR A 5 14.15 29.97 21.92
CA THR A 5 13.14 29.41 21.03
C THR A 5 13.03 27.92 21.30
N ILE A 6 11.83 27.52 21.73
CA ILE A 6 11.36 26.15 21.89
C ILE A 6 11.65 25.41 20.58
N MET A 7 12.60 24.48 20.61
CA MET A 7 12.68 23.42 19.60
C MET A 7 11.52 22.48 19.89
N LEU A 8 10.36 22.77 19.29
CA LEU A 8 9.36 21.74 19.08
C LEU A 8 10.05 20.71 18.19
N ASP A 9 10.40 19.57 18.79
CA ASP A 9 10.57 18.34 18.07
C ASP A 9 9.23 18.09 17.35
N PRO A 10 9.15 18.16 16.01
CA PRO A 10 7.98 17.66 15.32
C PRO A 10 8.10 16.15 15.42
N GLN A 11 7.71 15.61 16.58
CA GLN A 11 7.32 14.22 16.69
C GLN A 11 6.32 14.02 15.56
N ASP A 12 6.79 13.36 14.50
CA ASP A 12 5.99 12.91 13.38
C ASP A 12 4.66 12.46 13.96
N THR A 13 3.62 13.28 13.79
CA THR A 13 2.25 12.85 14.01
C THR A 13 1.91 11.94 12.85
N GLN A 14 2.61 10.82 12.78
CA GLN A 14 2.31 9.72 11.91
C GLN A 14 1.10 9.08 12.55
N THR A 15 -0.07 9.59 12.15
CA THR A 15 -1.35 8.97 12.46
C THR A 15 -1.18 7.47 12.26
N PRO A 16 -1.50 6.64 13.27
CA PRO A 16 -1.30 5.20 13.18
C PRO A 16 -1.90 4.69 11.88
N ILE A 17 -1.13 3.92 11.11
CA ILE A 17 -1.65 3.27 9.91
C ILE A 17 -2.86 2.44 10.35
N ASP A 18 -4.04 2.79 9.83
CA ASP A 18 -5.29 2.15 10.21
C ASP A 18 -5.39 0.78 9.53
N VAL A 19 -4.77 -0.21 10.17
CA VAL A 19 -4.73 -1.61 9.74
C VAL A 19 -6.13 -2.18 9.53
N VAL A 20 -7.10 -1.77 10.34
CA VAL A 20 -8.48 -2.28 10.27
C VAL A 20 -9.15 -1.79 9.00
N THR A 21 -9.05 -0.49 8.72
CA THR A 21 -9.60 0.10 7.48
C THR A 21 -8.92 -0.48 6.24
N ILE A 22 -7.60 -0.67 6.25
CA ILE A 22 -6.89 -1.25 5.12
C ILE A 22 -7.33 -2.70 4.88
N GLN A 23 -7.38 -3.52 5.94
CA GLN A 23 -7.81 -4.92 5.84
C GLN A 23 -9.25 -5.02 5.32
N ALA A 24 -10.18 -4.18 5.80
CA ALA A 24 -11.55 -4.14 5.32
C ALA A 24 -11.66 -3.72 3.85
N THR A 25 -10.81 -2.81 3.37
CA THR A 25 -10.74 -2.47 1.94
C THR A 25 -10.22 -3.64 1.10
N ILE A 26 -9.19 -4.34 1.56
CA ILE A 26 -8.64 -5.52 0.89
C ILE A 26 -9.71 -6.62 0.78
N GLU A 27 -10.41 -6.92 1.88
CA GLU A 27 -11.46 -7.94 1.91
C GLU A 27 -12.61 -7.60 0.94
N ARG A 28 -13.05 -6.34 0.88
CA ARG A 28 -14.04 -5.89 -0.09
C ARG A 28 -13.57 -6.06 -1.53
N ALA A 29 -12.31 -5.71 -1.82
CA ALA A 29 -11.72 -5.84 -3.15
C ALA A 29 -11.52 -7.31 -3.58
N LEU A 30 -11.14 -8.19 -2.65
CA LEU A 30 -10.98 -9.63 -2.93
C LEU A 30 -12.32 -10.37 -3.01
N GLY A 31 -13.33 -9.93 -2.24
CA GLY A 31 -14.70 -10.44 -2.31
C GLY A 31 -15.48 -9.94 -3.54
N ALA A 32 -14.91 -9.03 -4.32
CA ALA A 32 -15.53 -8.50 -5.52
C ALA A 32 -15.77 -9.59 -6.57
N SER A 33 -17.01 -9.72 -7.06
CA SER A 33 -17.39 -10.68 -8.08
C SER A 33 -17.94 -10.01 -9.33
N ARG A 34 -17.81 -10.68 -10.49
CA ARG A 34 -18.28 -10.18 -11.81
C ARG A 34 -19.76 -9.78 -11.84
N GLY A 35 -20.60 -10.39 -11.00
CA GLY A 35 -22.06 -10.20 -11.06
C GLY A 35 -22.61 -9.15 -10.09
N GLN A 36 -21.81 -8.64 -9.16
CA GLN A 36 -22.30 -7.81 -8.05
C GLN A 36 -21.77 -6.37 -8.04
N LEU A 37 -20.74 -6.04 -8.82
CA LEU A 37 -20.06 -4.75 -8.71
C LEU A 37 -20.12 -3.93 -9.99
N GLN A 38 -20.59 -2.69 -9.81
CA GLN A 38 -20.57 -1.65 -10.83
C GLN A 38 -19.12 -1.16 -11.04
N VAL A 39 -18.82 -0.73 -12.27
CA VAL A 39 -17.49 -0.20 -12.62
C VAL A 39 -17.09 0.98 -11.71
N SER A 40 -18.04 1.84 -11.33
CA SER A 40 -17.78 2.94 -10.39
C SER A 40 -17.25 2.46 -9.04
N THR A 41 -17.79 1.37 -8.50
CA THR A 41 -17.30 0.79 -7.24
C THR A 41 -15.90 0.22 -7.37
N LEU A 42 -15.54 -0.34 -8.54
CA LEU A 42 -14.17 -0.80 -8.80
C LEU A 42 -13.20 0.39 -8.82
N VAL A 43 -13.58 1.51 -9.42
CA VAL A 43 -12.79 2.76 -9.41
C VAL A 43 -12.59 3.29 -8.00
N ASP A 44 -13.64 3.29 -7.16
CA ASP A 44 -13.55 3.70 -5.77
C ASP A 44 -12.63 2.79 -4.95
N LEU A 45 -12.72 1.47 -5.18
CA LEU A 45 -11.84 0.49 -4.53
C LEU A 45 -10.39 0.67 -4.95
N GLN A 46 -10.13 0.87 -6.25
CA GLN A 46 -8.77 1.14 -6.73
C GLN A 46 -8.20 2.41 -6.11
N THR A 47 -9.01 3.47 -6.00
CA THR A 47 -8.60 4.73 -5.38
C THR A 47 -8.22 4.54 -3.92
N GLN A 48 -9.05 3.82 -3.16
CA GLN A 48 -8.75 3.48 -1.76
C GLN A 48 -7.49 2.63 -1.64
N LEU A 49 -7.32 1.61 -2.50
CA LEU A 49 -6.13 0.75 -2.49
C LEU A 49 -4.86 1.53 -2.82
N ARG A 50 -4.90 2.48 -3.76
CA ARG A 50 -3.75 3.36 -4.06
C ARG A 50 -3.35 4.20 -2.85
N ILE A 51 -4.31 4.78 -2.14
CA ILE A 51 -4.06 5.53 -0.91
C ILE A 51 -3.39 4.64 0.14
N HIS A 52 -3.91 3.43 0.34
CA HIS A 52 -3.37 2.48 1.31
C HIS A 52 -1.96 1.99 0.93
N ILE A 53 -1.71 1.74 -0.35
CA ILE A 53 -0.38 1.40 -0.87
C ILE A 53 0.59 2.55 -0.61
N ALA A 54 0.22 3.81 -0.89
CA ALA A 54 1.07 4.97 -0.63
C ALA A 54 1.46 5.08 0.85
N LEU A 55 0.53 4.81 1.77
CA LEU A 55 0.80 4.80 3.21
C LEU A 55 1.76 3.67 3.63
N LEU A 56 1.65 2.49 3.03
CA LEU A 56 2.45 1.32 3.39
C LEU A 56 3.81 1.25 2.67
N ARG A 57 3.99 1.98 1.57
CA ARG A 57 5.25 2.06 0.81
C ARG A 57 6.40 2.58 1.67
N GLU A 58 6.16 3.64 2.44
CA GLU A 58 7.19 4.27 3.27
C GLU A 58 7.79 3.29 4.30
N PRO A 59 6.99 2.60 5.14
CA PRO A 59 7.50 1.53 6.00
C PRO A 59 8.22 0.40 5.24
N ALA A 60 7.72 0.00 4.06
CA ALA A 60 8.33 -1.05 3.25
C ALA A 60 9.71 -0.64 2.71
N ARG A 61 9.88 0.62 2.31
CA ARG A 61 11.17 1.18 1.88
C ARG A 61 12.16 1.22 3.03
N LYS A 62 11.74 1.76 4.19
CA LYS A 62 12.57 1.82 5.41
C LYS A 62 13.05 0.45 5.86
N ALA A 63 12.22 -0.59 5.70
CA ALA A 63 12.63 -1.96 5.99
C ALA A 63 13.69 -2.47 5.01
N ALA A 64 13.56 -2.17 3.71
CA ALA A 64 14.56 -2.53 2.71
C ALA A 64 15.93 -1.90 3.02
N ASP A 65 15.95 -0.64 3.45
CA ASP A 65 17.17 0.08 3.82
C ASP A 65 17.90 -0.54 5.03
N GLN A 66 17.20 -1.34 5.85
CA GLN A 66 17.78 -2.08 6.97
C GLN A 66 18.26 -3.49 6.58
N MET A 67 17.92 -3.98 5.38
CA MET A 67 18.38 -5.28 4.89
C MET A 67 19.80 -5.17 4.31
N TRP A 68 20.51 -6.30 4.22
CA TRP A 68 21.80 -6.33 3.53
C TRP A 68 21.65 -6.05 2.03
N HIS A 69 22.19 -4.90 1.58
CA HIS A 69 22.17 -4.49 0.18
C HIS A 69 22.94 -5.51 -0.69
N GLY A 70 22.31 -5.94 -1.79
CA GLY A 70 22.85 -6.98 -2.67
C GLY A 70 22.57 -8.42 -2.23
N GLY A 71 21.91 -8.62 -1.08
CA GLY A 71 21.37 -9.92 -0.70
C GLY A 71 20.10 -10.27 -1.49
N THR A 72 19.82 -11.57 -1.64
CA THR A 72 18.61 -12.05 -2.35
C THR A 72 17.31 -11.56 -1.68
N LYS A 73 17.28 -11.44 -0.34
CA LYS A 73 16.11 -10.91 0.40
C LYS A 73 15.83 -9.45 0.02
N TRP A 74 16.87 -8.61 0.05
CA TRP A 74 16.78 -7.20 -0.35
C TRP A 74 16.33 -7.05 -1.81
N HIS A 75 16.96 -7.78 -2.74
CA HIS A 75 16.62 -7.68 -4.16
C HIS A 75 15.16 -8.09 -4.42
N ARG A 76 14.72 -9.22 -3.84
CA ARG A 76 13.32 -9.67 -3.96
C ARG A 76 12.34 -8.63 -3.42
N HIS A 77 12.66 -8.03 -2.28
CA HIS A 77 11.82 -7.04 -1.63
C HIS A 77 11.68 -5.77 -2.48
N ILE A 78 12.79 -5.18 -2.92
CA ILE A 78 12.78 -3.98 -3.77
C ILE A 78 12.10 -4.25 -5.12
N THR A 79 12.42 -5.35 -5.79
CA THR A 79 11.75 -5.69 -7.07
C THR A 79 10.24 -5.88 -6.90
N ARG A 80 9.80 -6.46 -5.78
CA ARG A 80 8.37 -6.60 -5.49
C ARG A 80 7.75 -5.22 -5.23
N LEU A 81 8.40 -4.39 -4.42
CA LEU A 81 7.96 -3.03 -4.11
C LEU A 81 7.81 -2.21 -5.40
N ASP A 82 8.85 -2.13 -6.23
CA ASP A 82 8.82 -1.42 -7.53
C ASP A 82 7.68 -1.92 -8.44
N GLY A 83 7.35 -3.21 -8.37
CA GLY A 83 6.21 -3.79 -9.05
C GLY A 83 4.87 -3.24 -8.55
N VAL A 84 4.70 -3.18 -7.23
CA VAL A 84 3.50 -2.60 -6.60
C VAL A 84 3.35 -1.12 -6.96
N GLU A 85 4.45 -0.37 -6.96
CA GLU A 85 4.45 1.06 -7.28
C GLU A 85 3.99 1.32 -8.71
N ARG A 86 4.60 0.62 -9.67
CA ARG A 86 4.20 0.73 -11.08
C ARG A 86 2.74 0.36 -11.29
N GLN A 87 2.24 -0.68 -10.61
CA GLN A 87 0.84 -1.07 -10.73
C GLN A 87 -0.11 -0.03 -10.10
N ALA A 88 0.29 0.60 -9.00
CA ALA A 88 -0.49 1.67 -8.38
C ALA A 88 -0.59 2.92 -9.28
N GLU A 89 0.39 3.18 -10.14
CA GLU A 89 0.41 4.32 -11.07
C GLU A 89 -0.34 4.05 -12.38
N GLN A 90 -0.57 2.80 -12.74
CA GLN A 90 -1.27 2.42 -13.98
C GLN A 90 -2.74 2.82 -13.95
N GLU A 91 -3.23 3.39 -15.06
CA GLU A 91 -4.66 3.63 -15.27
C GLU A 91 -5.45 2.31 -15.28
N MET A 92 -6.69 2.35 -14.80
CA MET A 92 -7.55 1.19 -14.80
C MET A 92 -7.98 0.82 -16.23
N SER A 93 -8.07 -0.48 -16.51
CA SER A 93 -8.70 -0.98 -17.71
C SER A 93 -10.13 -0.44 -17.86
N PRO A 94 -10.53 0.04 -19.06
CA PRO A 94 -11.91 0.46 -19.31
C PRO A 94 -12.89 -0.72 -19.38
N LEU A 95 -12.37 -1.96 -19.43
CA LEU A 95 -13.20 -3.17 -19.51
C LEU A 95 -13.53 -3.66 -18.09
N PRO A 96 -14.81 -3.91 -17.76
CA PRO A 96 -15.21 -4.29 -16.40
C PRO A 96 -14.46 -5.49 -15.83
N PHE A 97 -14.18 -6.49 -16.67
CA PHE A 97 -13.42 -7.65 -16.21
C PHE A 97 -11.94 -7.35 -15.99
N GLY A 98 -11.33 -6.53 -16.86
CA GLY A 98 -9.95 -6.07 -16.66
C GLY A 98 -9.81 -5.28 -15.37
N ALA A 99 -10.72 -4.31 -15.16
CA ALA A 99 -10.81 -3.51 -13.94
C ALA A 99 -10.93 -4.38 -12.68
N LEU A 100 -11.78 -5.42 -12.71
CA LEU A 100 -11.94 -6.33 -11.58
C LEU A 100 -10.63 -7.08 -11.27
N ILE A 101 -9.94 -7.59 -12.28
CA ILE A 101 -8.66 -8.30 -12.10
C ILE A 101 -7.60 -7.35 -11.54
N GLU A 102 -7.50 -6.14 -12.07
CA GLU A 102 -6.55 -5.13 -11.59
C GLU A 102 -6.81 -4.74 -10.13
N VAL A 103 -8.07 -4.55 -9.73
CA VAL A 103 -8.44 -4.29 -8.33
C VAL A 103 -8.04 -5.46 -7.42
N GLN A 104 -8.27 -6.71 -7.86
CA GLN A 104 -7.89 -7.88 -7.07
C GLN A 104 -6.37 -8.07 -6.97
N LEU A 105 -5.61 -7.79 -8.03
CA LEU A 105 -4.15 -7.80 -8.00
C LEU A 105 -3.63 -6.72 -7.05
N MET A 106 -4.17 -5.50 -7.13
CA MET A 106 -3.79 -4.39 -6.27
C MET A 106 -4.14 -4.67 -4.80
N ALA A 107 -5.26 -5.35 -4.53
CA ALA A 107 -5.61 -5.80 -3.19
C ALA A 107 -4.60 -6.81 -2.63
N ARG A 108 -4.09 -7.73 -3.46
CA ARG A 108 -3.05 -8.68 -3.05
C ARG A 108 -1.71 -7.99 -2.78
N ASP A 109 -1.37 -6.98 -3.58
CA ASP A 109 -0.18 -6.16 -3.35
C ASP A 109 -0.30 -5.36 -2.05
N CYS A 110 -1.46 -4.77 -1.79
CA CYS A 110 -1.76 -4.09 -0.54
C CYS A 110 -1.73 -5.06 0.66
N GLN A 111 -2.24 -6.28 0.51
CA GLN A 111 -2.15 -7.32 1.54
C GLN A 111 -0.69 -7.69 1.85
N TRP A 112 0.14 -7.90 0.82
CA TRP A 112 1.56 -8.18 1.01
C TRP A 112 2.27 -7.06 1.78
N LEU A 113 1.98 -5.80 1.46
CA LEU A 113 2.50 -4.65 2.20
C LEU A 113 2.01 -4.61 3.66
N LEU A 114 0.73 -4.91 3.88
CA LEU A 114 0.12 -4.92 5.20
C LEU A 114 0.68 -6.04 6.09
N ASP A 115 0.89 -7.23 5.53
CA ASP A 115 1.46 -8.37 6.23
C ASP A 115 2.90 -8.06 6.65
N GLY A 116 3.70 -7.51 5.73
CA GLY A 116 5.03 -7.03 6.04
C GLY A 116 5.05 -5.95 7.13
N TYR A 117 4.11 -5.01 7.09
CA TYR A 117 3.97 -4.01 8.15
C TYR A 117 3.64 -4.64 9.52
N LYS A 118 2.69 -5.59 9.58
CA LYS A 118 2.30 -6.30 10.82
C LYS A 118 3.45 -7.15 11.38
N GLU A 119 4.24 -7.77 10.50
CA GLU A 119 5.39 -8.61 10.87
C GLU A 119 6.67 -7.80 11.12
N ASN A 120 6.59 -6.47 10.97
CA ASN A 120 7.74 -5.55 11.05
C ASN A 120 8.87 -5.96 10.09
N TRP A 121 8.50 -6.47 8.91
CA TRP A 121 9.37 -6.89 7.82
C TRP A 121 10.49 -7.88 8.22
N ARG A 122 10.21 -8.71 9.24
CA ARG A 122 11.15 -9.69 9.80
C ARG A 122 11.62 -10.74 8.78
#